data_AF-A0A402AI58-F1
#
_entry.id   AF-A0A402AI58-F1
#
_cell.length_a   1.000
_cell.length_b   1.000
_cell.length_c   1.000
_cell.angle_alpha   90.00
_cell.angle_beta   90.00
_cell.angle_gamma   90.00
#
_symmetry.space_group_name_H-M   'P 1'
#
loop_
_entity.id
_entity.type
_entity.pdbx_description
1 polymer ?
#
loop_
_entity_poly.entity_id
_entity_poly.type
_entity_poly.pdbx_seq_one_letter_code
_entity_poly.pdbx_strand_id
1 'polypeptide(L)'
;MATTRRPSRSRTLFPAPPPVQEAPVIHGDLAVLEHWLKHYWDKLQLSQAELNVLALTQDRQEYMRWTGKRLNTMALGCYCYIPVPALSARQRASAPADVLLHRHLIFIEPAMQAKSIEVTIAHELIHLADRVQGNPRRHRHHGYDSIAIDEAAITGYPVEDLRALLHEESLSRERVRRARRPIRYVYQCPGCGKQYPRTRRYSQAVSCSSCDKVYNPRYCLALVSTNGTDTAQSST
;
A
#
# COMPACT_ATOMS: atom_id res chain seq x y z
N MET A 1 -21.22 34.64 -32.29
CA MET A 1 -20.45 34.29 -31.08
C MET A 1 -21.11 33.09 -30.42
N ALA A 2 -20.62 31.88 -30.71
CA ALA A 2 -21.15 30.64 -30.15
C ALA A 2 -20.28 30.21 -28.96
N THR A 3 -20.82 30.30 -27.75
CA THR A 3 -20.18 29.79 -26.55
C THR A 3 -20.39 28.28 -26.48
N THR A 4 -19.37 27.52 -26.89
CA THR A 4 -19.30 26.08 -26.65
C THR A 4 -19.30 25.81 -25.15
N ARG A 5 -20.46 25.37 -24.63
CA ARG A 5 -20.61 24.77 -23.30
C ARG A 5 -19.70 23.55 -23.21
N ARG A 6 -18.62 23.65 -22.42
CA ARG A 6 -17.84 22.49 -21.99
C ARG A 6 -18.78 21.50 -21.29
N PRO A 7 -18.79 20.21 -21.66
CA PRO A 7 -19.56 19.23 -20.92
C PRO A 7 -19.01 19.14 -19.51
N SER A 8 -19.90 19.31 -18.53
CA SER A 8 -19.59 19.10 -17.13
C SER A 8 -19.13 17.65 -16.95
N ARG A 9 -17.88 17.45 -16.53
CA ARG A 9 -17.43 16.15 -16.02
C ARG A 9 -18.33 15.81 -14.83
N SER A 10 -19.29 14.93 -15.05
CA SER A 10 -20.04 14.25 -13.99
C SER A 10 -19.02 13.59 -13.06
N ARG A 11 -18.76 14.21 -11.91
CA ARG A 11 -17.94 13.66 -10.83
C ARG A 11 -18.80 12.70 -10.03
N THR A 12 -19.07 11.51 -10.57
CA THR A 12 -19.40 10.36 -9.73
C THR A 12 -18.09 9.86 -9.13
N LEU A 13 -17.69 10.38 -7.97
CA LEU A 13 -16.49 9.90 -7.27
C LEU A 13 -16.81 9.62 -5.80
N PHE A 14 -17.83 8.79 -5.58
CA PHE A 14 -17.89 7.92 -4.41
C PHE A 14 -17.17 6.60 -4.75
N PRO A 15 -16.70 5.82 -3.75
CA PRO A 15 -16.20 4.48 -4.03
C PRO A 15 -17.21 3.73 -4.90
N ALA A 16 -16.72 3.15 -6.00
CA ALA A 16 -17.52 2.36 -6.92
C ALA A 16 -17.04 0.90 -6.81
N PRO A 17 -17.39 0.20 -5.72
CA PRO A 17 -16.99 -1.19 -5.55
C PRO A 17 -17.52 -2.03 -6.71
N PRO A 18 -16.82 -3.12 -7.05
CA PRO A 18 -17.26 -4.02 -8.10
C PRO A 18 -18.62 -4.67 -7.73
N PRO A 19 -19.44 -5.01 -8.75
CA PRO A 19 -20.70 -5.71 -8.54
C PRO A 19 -20.46 -7.09 -7.91
N VAL A 20 -21.48 -7.64 -7.25
CA VAL A 20 -21.40 -9.03 -6.76
C VAL A 20 -21.65 -9.95 -7.94
N GLN A 21 -20.88 -11.02 -8.04
CA GLN A 21 -21.05 -12.06 -9.04
C GLN A 21 -20.62 -13.41 -8.47
N GLU A 22 -20.89 -14.52 -9.15
CA GLU A 22 -20.64 -15.86 -8.60
C GLU A 22 -19.15 -16.14 -8.31
N ALA A 23 -18.24 -15.52 -9.08
CA ALA A 23 -16.79 -15.67 -8.97
C ALA A 23 -16.13 -14.36 -8.49
N PRO A 24 -14.95 -14.40 -7.86
CA PRO A 24 -14.24 -13.19 -7.48
C PRO A 24 -13.94 -12.32 -8.71
N VAL A 25 -14.04 -11.00 -8.55
CA VAL A 25 -13.66 -10.06 -9.62
C VAL A 25 -12.15 -9.91 -9.63
N ILE A 26 -11.48 -10.37 -10.69
CA ILE A 26 -10.02 -10.30 -10.81
C ILE A 26 -9.63 -9.41 -11.99
N HIS A 27 -8.82 -8.39 -11.72
CA HIS A 27 -8.33 -7.45 -12.72
C HIS A 27 -6.79 -7.38 -12.70
N GLY A 28 -6.13 -8.09 -13.62
CA GLY A 28 -4.66 -8.18 -13.68
C GLY A 28 -4.21 -9.44 -14.41
N ASP A 29 -3.05 -9.97 -14.03
CA ASP A 29 -2.58 -11.29 -14.46
C ASP A 29 -3.47 -12.40 -13.88
N LEU A 30 -4.47 -12.82 -14.65
CA LEU A 30 -5.45 -13.82 -14.22
C LEU A 30 -4.79 -15.14 -13.83
N ALA A 31 -3.81 -15.62 -14.61
CA ALA A 31 -3.18 -16.92 -14.38
C ALA A 31 -2.46 -16.95 -13.03
N VAL A 32 -1.70 -15.90 -12.71
CA VAL A 32 -0.97 -15.81 -11.44
C VAL A 32 -1.91 -15.57 -10.27
N LEU A 33 -2.84 -14.62 -10.41
CA LEU A 33 -3.74 -14.24 -9.33
C LEU A 33 -4.71 -15.37 -8.97
N GLU A 34 -5.33 -16.03 -9.95
CA GLU A 34 -6.26 -17.14 -9.70
C GLU A 34 -5.57 -18.35 -9.07
N HIS A 35 -4.37 -18.68 -9.57
CA HIS A 35 -3.60 -19.82 -9.05
C HIS A 35 -3.31 -19.65 -7.55
N TRP A 36 -2.72 -18.52 -7.17
CA TRP A 36 -2.36 -18.28 -5.78
C TRP A 36 -3.57 -17.96 -4.89
N LEU A 37 -4.57 -17.27 -5.43
CA LEU A 37 -5.84 -17.07 -4.73
C LEU A 37 -6.42 -18.42 -4.33
N LYS A 38 -6.63 -19.33 -5.28
CA LYS A 38 -7.19 -20.65 -5.01
C LYS A 38 -6.35 -21.44 -4.00
N HIS A 39 -5.04 -21.50 -4.23
CA HIS A 39 -4.11 -22.24 -3.36
C HIS A 39 -4.17 -21.78 -1.90
N TYR A 40 -4.13 -20.48 -1.66
CA TYR A 40 -4.16 -19.93 -0.30
C TYR A 40 -5.58 -19.84 0.27
N TRP A 41 -6.60 -19.72 -0.57
CA TRP A 41 -7.99 -19.81 -0.14
C TRP A 41 -8.29 -21.16 0.50
N ASP A 42 -7.86 -22.23 -0.14
CA ASP A 42 -8.03 -23.60 0.34
C ASP A 42 -7.22 -23.83 1.63
N LYS A 43 -5.95 -23.40 1.66
CA LYS A 43 -5.10 -23.53 2.85
C LYS A 43 -5.65 -22.78 4.07
N LEU A 44 -6.22 -21.60 3.87
CA LEU A 44 -6.82 -20.79 4.94
C LEU A 44 -8.26 -21.22 5.28
N GLN A 45 -8.81 -22.19 4.55
CA GLN A 45 -10.18 -22.71 4.75
C GLN A 45 -11.24 -21.60 4.72
N LEU A 46 -11.07 -20.66 3.80
CA LEU A 46 -12.00 -19.54 3.66
C LEU A 46 -13.36 -20.01 3.10
N SER A 47 -14.44 -19.47 3.67
CA SER A 47 -15.80 -19.81 3.25
C SER A 47 -16.06 -19.42 1.80
N GLN A 48 -16.61 -20.34 1.00
CA GLN A 48 -17.00 -20.07 -0.38
C GLN A 48 -18.01 -18.92 -0.51
N ALA A 49 -18.77 -18.65 0.55
CA ALA A 49 -19.70 -17.52 0.60
C ALA A 49 -19.01 -16.15 0.51
N GLU A 50 -17.69 -16.07 0.78
CA GLU A 50 -16.93 -14.81 0.70
C GLU A 50 -16.32 -14.56 -0.69
N LEU A 51 -16.31 -15.56 -1.59
CA LEU A 51 -15.75 -15.39 -2.93
C LEU A 51 -16.54 -14.40 -3.80
N ASN A 52 -17.87 -14.39 -3.67
CA ASN A 52 -18.75 -13.54 -4.47
C ASN A 52 -18.61 -12.04 -4.14
N VAL A 53 -18.11 -11.71 -2.94
CA VAL A 53 -17.88 -10.35 -2.44
C VAL A 53 -16.41 -9.96 -2.46
N LEU A 54 -15.54 -10.82 -3.00
CA LEU A 54 -14.11 -10.60 -3.15
C LEU A 54 -13.78 -10.00 -4.52
N ALA A 55 -12.88 -9.01 -4.51
CA ALA A 55 -12.23 -8.52 -5.71
C ALA A 55 -10.74 -8.29 -5.52
N LEU A 56 -9.96 -8.67 -6.52
CA LEU A 56 -8.50 -8.52 -6.59
C LEU A 56 -8.15 -7.66 -7.80
N THR A 57 -7.18 -6.76 -7.64
CA THR A 57 -6.65 -5.99 -8.77
C THR A 57 -5.16 -5.74 -8.67
N GLN A 58 -4.49 -5.74 -9.81
CA GLN A 58 -3.13 -5.24 -9.98
C GLN A 58 -3.08 -3.79 -10.51
N ASP A 59 -4.24 -3.19 -10.77
CA ASP A 59 -4.34 -1.80 -11.21
C ASP A 59 -4.66 -0.87 -10.02
N ARG A 60 -3.74 0.06 -9.76
CA ARG A 60 -3.87 1.09 -8.70
C ARG A 60 -5.02 2.06 -8.95
N GLN A 61 -5.30 2.41 -10.21
CA GLN A 61 -6.43 3.29 -10.55
C GLN A 61 -7.74 2.59 -10.29
N GLU A 62 -7.80 1.31 -10.64
CA GLU A 62 -8.97 0.48 -10.39
C GLU A 62 -9.22 0.29 -8.90
N TYR A 63 -8.17 -0.02 -8.12
CA TYR A 63 -8.29 -0.08 -6.67
C TYR A 63 -8.73 1.26 -6.04
N MET A 64 -8.21 2.38 -6.56
CA MET A 64 -8.64 3.72 -6.14
C MET A 64 -10.10 3.98 -6.50
N ARG A 65 -10.57 3.52 -7.65
CA ARG A 65 -11.97 3.62 -8.08
C ARG A 65 -12.88 2.85 -7.13
N TRP A 66 -12.51 1.63 -6.76
CA TRP A 66 -13.30 0.79 -5.86
C TRP A 66 -13.34 1.33 -4.43
N THR A 67 -12.21 1.79 -3.91
CA THR A 67 -12.08 2.18 -2.49
C THR A 67 -12.28 3.68 -2.24
N GLY A 68 -12.18 4.51 -3.27
CA GLY A 68 -12.05 5.97 -3.14
C GLY A 68 -10.72 6.42 -2.54
N LYS A 69 -9.77 5.51 -2.30
CA LYS A 69 -8.50 5.81 -1.61
C LYS A 69 -7.30 5.65 -2.54
N ARG A 70 -6.39 6.62 -2.50
CA ARG A 70 -5.11 6.54 -3.20
C ARG A 70 -4.16 5.64 -2.43
N LEU A 71 -3.64 4.59 -3.07
CA LEU A 71 -2.57 3.77 -2.52
C LEU A 71 -1.24 4.52 -2.51
N ASN A 72 -0.44 4.25 -1.48
CA ASN A 72 0.97 4.65 -1.46
C ASN A 72 1.71 3.98 -2.63
N THR A 73 2.54 4.73 -3.34
CA THR A 73 3.36 4.22 -4.46
C THR A 73 4.35 3.13 -4.06
N MET A 74 4.61 2.97 -2.76
CA MET A 74 5.46 1.91 -2.21
C MET A 74 4.68 0.69 -1.72
N ALA A 75 3.34 0.73 -1.74
CA ALA A 75 2.53 -0.41 -1.29
C ALA A 75 2.73 -1.62 -2.20
N LEU A 76 3.09 -2.76 -1.63
CA LEU A 76 3.28 -4.03 -2.32
C LEU A 76 1.95 -4.80 -2.44
N GLY A 77 1.19 -4.84 -1.35
CA GLY A 77 -0.18 -5.30 -1.28
C GLY A 77 -1.03 -4.33 -0.47
N CYS A 78 -2.35 -4.45 -0.57
CA CYS A 78 -3.28 -3.83 0.36
C CYS A 78 -4.63 -4.52 0.36
N TYR A 79 -5.07 -4.96 1.54
CA TYR A 79 -6.43 -5.36 1.81
C TYR A 79 -7.28 -4.18 2.33
N CYS A 80 -8.50 -4.05 1.80
CA CYS A 80 -9.53 -3.15 2.29
C CYS A 80 -10.86 -3.88 2.41
N TYR A 81 -11.47 -3.72 3.57
CA TYR A 81 -12.86 -4.13 3.82
C TYR A 81 -13.78 -2.92 3.66
N ILE A 82 -14.83 -3.06 2.84
CA ILE A 82 -15.94 -2.09 2.75
C ILE A 82 -17.15 -2.70 3.48
N PRO A 83 -17.60 -2.13 4.60
CA PRO A 83 -18.77 -2.64 5.30
C PRO A 83 -20.06 -2.39 4.52
N VAL A 84 -21.10 -3.15 4.84
CA VAL A 84 -22.46 -2.86 4.37
C VAL A 84 -22.81 -1.40 4.73
N PRO A 85 -23.28 -0.58 3.76
CA PRO A 85 -23.68 0.78 4.03
C PRO A 85 -24.79 0.84 5.09
N ALA A 86 -24.67 1.74 6.06
CA ALA A 86 -25.71 1.98 7.05
C ALA A 86 -26.88 2.75 6.42
N LEU A 87 -27.76 2.03 5.74
CA LEU A 87 -28.94 2.58 5.07
C LEU A 87 -30.16 2.61 6.02
N SER A 88 -30.94 3.69 5.96
CA SER A 88 -32.26 3.74 6.60
C SER A 88 -33.19 2.67 6.04
N ALA A 89 -34.24 2.29 6.78
CA ALA A 89 -35.19 1.26 6.34
C ALA A 89 -35.81 1.57 4.96
N ARG A 90 -36.15 2.84 4.72
CA ARG A 90 -36.70 3.30 3.44
C ARG A 90 -35.69 3.22 2.28
N GLN A 91 -34.41 3.44 2.57
CA GLN A 91 -33.33 3.31 1.58
C GLN A 91 -32.99 1.84 1.31
N ARG A 92 -33.10 0.95 2.30
CA ARG A 92 -32.89 -0.50 2.09
C ARG A 92 -33.95 -1.11 1.18
N ALA A 93 -35.21 -0.69 1.34
CA ALA A 93 -36.32 -1.22 0.52
C ALA A 93 -36.17 -0.90 -0.98
N SER A 94 -35.40 0.13 -1.34
CA SER A 94 -35.16 0.56 -2.72
C SER A 94 -33.72 0.32 -3.20
N ALA A 95 -32.83 -0.17 -2.33
CA ALA A 95 -31.45 -0.46 -2.70
C ALA A 95 -31.36 -1.80 -3.43
N PRO A 96 -30.57 -1.89 -4.52
CA PRO A 96 -30.21 -3.18 -5.10
C PRO A 96 -29.56 -4.10 -4.06
N ALA A 97 -29.82 -5.41 -4.12
CA ALA A 97 -29.30 -6.39 -3.17
C ALA A 97 -27.76 -6.30 -3.00
N ASP A 98 -27.03 -6.06 -4.10
CA ASP A 98 -25.57 -5.89 -4.10
C ASP A 98 -25.06 -4.75 -3.23
N VAL A 99 -25.86 -3.70 -3.03
CA VAL A 99 -25.52 -2.56 -2.18
C VAL A 99 -25.64 -2.92 -0.69
N LEU A 100 -26.33 -4.01 -0.36
CA LEU A 100 -26.54 -4.48 1.02
C LEU A 100 -25.47 -5.50 1.46
N LEU A 101 -24.43 -5.70 0.65
CA LEU A 101 -23.35 -6.65 0.94
C LEU A 101 -22.04 -5.90 1.21
N HIS A 102 -21.21 -6.48 2.08
CA HIS A 102 -19.84 -6.01 2.28
C HIS A 102 -18.98 -6.33 1.05
N ARG A 103 -17.74 -5.82 1.03
CA ARG A 103 -16.74 -6.19 0.02
C ARG A 103 -15.37 -6.41 0.65
N HIS A 104 -14.68 -7.40 0.12
CA HIS A 104 -13.25 -7.61 0.32
C HIS A 104 -12.50 -7.16 -0.93
N LEU A 105 -11.62 -6.17 -0.80
CA LEU A 105 -10.86 -5.63 -1.90
C LEU A 105 -9.38 -5.84 -1.64
N ILE A 106 -8.66 -6.42 -2.58
CA ILE A 106 -7.22 -6.67 -2.48
C ILE A 106 -6.53 -6.00 -3.67
N PHE A 107 -5.46 -5.26 -3.38
CA PHE A 107 -4.49 -4.79 -4.35
C PHE A 107 -3.22 -5.62 -4.24
N ILE A 108 -2.62 -5.97 -5.39
CA ILE A 108 -1.30 -6.58 -5.49
C ILE A 108 -0.46 -5.78 -6.48
N GLU A 109 0.80 -5.45 -6.16
CA GLU A 109 1.67 -4.80 -7.13
C GLU A 109 2.09 -5.79 -8.24
N PRO A 110 1.86 -5.47 -9.53
CA PRO A 110 2.22 -6.35 -10.64
C PRO A 110 3.74 -6.41 -10.91
N ALA A 111 4.49 -5.36 -10.60
CA ALA A 111 5.91 -5.27 -10.93
C ALA A 111 6.86 -5.94 -9.90
N MET A 112 6.33 -6.76 -9.00
CA MET A 112 7.14 -7.51 -8.02
C MET A 112 7.68 -8.81 -8.63
N GLN A 113 8.64 -9.44 -7.95
CA GLN A 113 9.05 -10.80 -8.27
C GLN A 113 7.89 -11.78 -8.07
N ALA A 114 7.88 -12.88 -8.82
CA ALA A 114 6.81 -13.89 -8.74
C ALA A 114 6.60 -14.43 -7.32
N LYS A 115 7.70 -14.72 -6.59
CA LYS A 115 7.66 -15.15 -5.19
C LYS A 115 7.07 -14.07 -4.27
N SER A 116 7.36 -12.80 -4.53
CA SER A 116 6.80 -11.68 -3.77
C SER A 116 5.30 -11.49 -4.03
N ILE A 117 4.84 -11.72 -5.27
CA ILE A 117 3.41 -11.72 -5.62
C ILE A 117 2.70 -12.82 -4.82
N GLU A 118 3.22 -14.05 -4.84
CA GLU A 118 2.69 -15.17 -4.07
C GLU A 118 2.54 -14.83 -2.58
N VAL A 119 3.64 -14.41 -1.93
CA VAL A 119 3.66 -14.09 -0.50
C VAL A 119 2.70 -12.95 -0.18
N THR A 120 2.62 -11.94 -1.04
CA THR A 120 1.70 -10.81 -0.85
C THR A 120 0.24 -11.26 -0.97
N ILE A 121 -0.10 -12.17 -1.87
CA ILE A 121 -1.46 -12.73 -1.95
C ILE A 121 -1.79 -13.48 -0.65
N ALA A 122 -0.89 -14.33 -0.16
CA ALA A 122 -1.08 -15.03 1.11
C ALA A 122 -1.31 -14.04 2.27
N HIS A 123 -0.49 -12.98 2.35
CA HIS A 123 -0.61 -11.92 3.34
C HIS A 123 -1.99 -11.26 3.35
N GLU A 124 -2.45 -10.79 2.19
CA GLU A 124 -3.73 -10.08 2.10
C GLU A 124 -4.92 -11.02 2.37
N LEU A 125 -4.78 -12.32 2.07
CA LEU A 125 -5.77 -13.32 2.45
C LEU A 125 -5.77 -13.65 3.95
N ILE A 126 -4.64 -13.55 4.66
CA ILE A 126 -4.62 -13.64 6.13
C ILE A 126 -5.45 -12.49 6.73
N HIS A 127 -5.33 -11.26 6.21
CA HIS A 127 -6.19 -10.15 6.67
C HIS A 127 -7.67 -10.37 6.41
N LEU A 128 -7.98 -11.00 5.27
CA LEU A 128 -9.34 -11.39 4.95
C LEU A 128 -9.83 -12.46 5.93
N ALA A 129 -9.06 -13.52 6.16
CA ALA A 129 -9.39 -14.60 7.09
C ALA A 129 -9.64 -14.07 8.51
N ASP A 130 -8.73 -13.24 9.03
CA ASP A 130 -8.87 -12.56 10.31
C ASP A 130 -10.19 -11.78 10.40
N ARG A 131 -10.60 -11.10 9.31
CA ARG A 131 -11.87 -10.36 9.25
C ARG A 131 -13.07 -11.30 9.31
N VAL A 132 -13.08 -12.35 8.49
CA VAL A 132 -14.20 -13.31 8.40
C VAL A 132 -14.38 -14.05 9.72
N GLN A 133 -13.29 -14.36 10.41
CA GLN A 133 -13.31 -15.00 11.73
C GLN A 133 -13.63 -14.04 12.89
N GLY A 134 -13.85 -12.74 12.61
CA GLY A 134 -14.19 -11.75 13.62
C GLY A 134 -13.02 -11.22 14.45
N ASN A 135 -11.77 -11.53 14.08
CA ASN A 135 -10.55 -11.15 14.79
C ASN A 135 -9.60 -10.29 13.93
N PRO A 136 -10.04 -9.14 13.38
CA PRO A 136 -9.21 -8.31 12.52
C PRO A 136 -8.01 -7.72 13.27
N ARG A 137 -6.79 -8.15 12.90
CA ARG A 137 -5.54 -7.62 13.46
C ARG A 137 -4.99 -6.48 12.61
N ARG A 138 -4.18 -5.61 13.21
CA ARG A 138 -3.40 -4.58 12.50
C ARG A 138 -1.93 -4.95 12.54
N HIS A 139 -1.23 -4.69 11.45
CA HIS A 139 0.23 -4.72 11.47
C HIS A 139 0.79 -3.72 12.46
N ARG A 140 1.73 -4.19 13.29
CA ARG A 140 2.55 -3.31 14.13
C ARG A 140 3.85 -2.98 13.41
N HIS A 141 4.47 -4.00 12.81
CA HIS A 141 5.70 -3.86 12.07
C HIS A 141 5.80 -5.01 11.05
N HIS A 142 5.59 -4.69 9.77
CA HIS A 142 5.59 -5.69 8.69
C HIS A 142 6.85 -6.56 8.73
N GLY A 143 6.65 -7.89 8.67
CA GLY A 143 7.72 -8.89 8.74
C GLY A 143 8.21 -9.22 10.15
N TYR A 144 7.74 -8.53 11.20
CA TYR A 144 8.18 -8.74 12.58
C TYR A 144 7.02 -8.90 13.57
N ASP A 145 5.79 -9.03 13.08
CA ASP A 145 4.60 -9.26 13.90
C ASP A 145 4.07 -10.69 13.74
N SER A 146 3.00 -11.01 14.48
CA SER A 146 2.40 -12.36 14.46
C SER A 146 1.93 -12.77 13.07
N ILE A 147 1.56 -11.80 12.22
CA ILE A 147 1.14 -12.08 10.85
C ILE A 147 2.32 -12.63 10.05
N ALA A 148 3.56 -12.18 10.29
CA ALA A 148 4.74 -12.74 9.65
C ALA A 148 4.99 -14.22 10.00
N ILE A 149 4.56 -14.65 11.20
CA ILE A 149 4.61 -16.05 11.60
C ILE A 149 3.54 -16.84 10.85
N ASP A 150 2.32 -16.30 10.75
CA ASP A 150 1.21 -16.90 10.01
C ASP A 150 1.54 -17.01 8.51
N GLU A 151 2.18 -15.99 7.93
CA GLU A 151 2.71 -15.99 6.56
C GLU A 151 3.72 -17.12 6.36
N ALA A 152 4.69 -17.27 7.26
CA ALA A 152 5.67 -18.34 7.20
C ALA A 152 5.01 -19.71 7.29
N ALA A 153 4.04 -19.88 8.19
CA ALA A 153 3.30 -21.13 8.34
C ALA A 153 2.48 -21.47 7.09
N ILE A 154 1.81 -20.49 6.47
CA ILE A 154 0.93 -20.75 5.32
C ILE A 154 1.72 -20.96 4.03
N THR A 155 2.78 -20.17 3.82
CA THR A 155 3.62 -20.25 2.61
C THR A 155 4.65 -21.37 2.70
N GLY A 156 5.06 -21.76 3.91
CA GLY A 156 6.14 -22.72 4.14
C GLY A 156 7.54 -22.10 4.05
N TYR A 157 7.64 -20.79 3.82
CA TYR A 157 8.92 -20.10 3.80
C TYR A 157 9.38 -19.72 5.23
N PRO A 158 10.68 -19.79 5.54
CA PRO A 158 11.22 -19.26 6.79
C PRO A 158 10.92 -17.76 6.94
N VAL A 159 10.64 -17.32 8.17
CA VAL A 159 10.36 -15.89 8.47
C VAL A 159 11.49 -14.97 8.00
N GLU A 160 12.75 -15.40 8.14
CA GLU A 160 13.90 -14.60 7.70
C GLU A 160 13.95 -14.43 6.18
N ASP A 161 13.54 -15.46 5.42
CA ASP A 161 13.46 -15.37 3.96
C ASP A 161 12.36 -14.41 3.53
N LEU A 162 11.22 -14.41 4.22
CA LEU A 162 10.14 -13.46 3.99
C LEU A 162 10.59 -12.01 4.26
N ARG A 163 11.35 -11.78 5.33
CA ARG A 163 11.93 -10.47 5.65
C ARG A 163 12.92 -10.03 4.58
N ALA A 164 13.80 -10.93 4.12
CA ALA A 164 14.75 -10.65 3.07
C ALA A 164 14.03 -10.26 1.76
N LEU A 165 12.97 -11.00 1.40
CA LEU A 165 12.15 -10.73 0.22
C LEU A 165 11.47 -9.35 0.30
N LEU A 166 10.83 -9.04 1.43
CA LEU A 166 10.22 -7.73 1.67
C LEU A 166 11.24 -6.58 1.58
N HIS A 167 12.45 -6.80 2.12
CA HIS A 167 13.53 -5.84 2.07
C HIS A 167 14.00 -5.61 0.62
N GLU A 168 14.19 -6.67 -0.14
CA GLU A 168 14.62 -6.59 -1.54
C GLU A 168 13.60 -5.84 -2.41
N GLU A 169 12.30 -6.16 -2.28
CA GLU A 169 11.23 -5.46 -3.00
C GLU A 169 11.20 -3.96 -2.64
N SER A 170 11.37 -3.66 -1.34
CA SER A 170 11.45 -2.26 -0.87
C SER A 170 12.60 -1.51 -1.51
N LEU A 171 13.79 -2.13 -1.58
CA LEU A 171 14.97 -1.56 -2.23
C LEU A 171 14.79 -1.40 -3.74
N SER A 172 14.25 -2.42 -4.42
CA SER A 172 13.99 -2.39 -5.86
C SER A 172 13.06 -1.23 -6.23
N ARG A 173 11.93 -1.11 -5.51
CA ARG A 173 10.98 -0.02 -5.72
C ARG A 173 11.55 1.34 -5.41
N GLU A 174 12.34 1.45 -4.33
CA GLU A 174 12.98 2.72 -4.01
C GLU A 174 13.97 3.11 -5.11
N ARG A 175 14.74 2.16 -5.67
CA ARG A 175 15.60 2.41 -6.84
C ARG A 175 14.80 2.94 -8.04
N VAL A 176 13.72 2.25 -8.43
CA VAL A 176 12.84 2.70 -9.53
C VAL A 176 12.26 4.09 -9.27
N ARG A 177 11.80 4.34 -8.05
CA ARG A 177 11.28 5.63 -7.63
C ARG A 177 12.34 6.72 -7.73
N ARG A 178 13.59 6.45 -7.33
CA ARG A 178 14.69 7.41 -7.38
C ARG A 178 15.22 7.64 -8.79
N ALA A 179 15.18 6.64 -9.66
CA ALA A 179 15.45 6.85 -11.08
C ALA A 179 14.45 7.84 -11.70
N ARG A 180 13.15 7.72 -11.36
CA ARG A 180 12.10 8.63 -11.84
C ARG A 180 12.09 9.99 -11.12
N ARG A 181 12.46 10.01 -9.85
CA ARG A 181 12.44 11.20 -8.98
C ARG A 181 13.73 11.26 -8.15
N PRO A 182 14.84 11.71 -8.77
CA PRO A 182 16.13 11.82 -8.08
C PRO A 182 16.05 12.73 -6.87
N ILE A 183 16.83 12.41 -5.84
CA ILE A 183 16.99 13.27 -4.66
C ILE A 183 17.86 14.46 -5.07
N ARG A 184 17.27 15.67 -5.06
CA ARG A 184 17.96 16.91 -5.43
C ARG A 184 18.67 17.58 -4.26
N TYR A 185 18.29 17.23 -3.05
CA TYR A 185 18.80 17.85 -1.84
C TYR A 185 19.07 16.80 -0.78
N VAL A 186 20.20 16.94 -0.11
CA VAL A 186 20.56 16.14 1.05
C VAL A 186 20.77 17.06 2.24
N TYR A 187 20.42 16.58 3.40
CA TYR A 187 20.81 17.17 4.66
C TYR A 187 22.14 16.55 5.07
N GLN A 188 23.14 17.34 5.42
CA GLN A 188 24.44 16.85 5.88
C GLN A 188 24.67 17.26 7.34
N CYS A 189 25.16 16.33 8.15
CA CYS A 189 25.62 16.64 9.49
C CYS A 189 27.00 17.31 9.44
N PRO A 190 27.21 18.49 10.07
CA PRO A 190 28.52 19.13 10.11
C PRO A 190 29.54 18.39 10.99
N GLY A 191 29.08 17.57 11.94
CA GLY A 191 29.94 16.82 12.85
C GLY A 191 30.53 15.54 12.24
N CYS A 192 29.67 14.67 11.70
CA CYS A 192 30.10 13.35 11.17
C CYS A 192 30.01 13.23 9.65
N GLY A 193 29.60 14.28 8.94
CA GLY A 193 29.49 14.29 7.47
C GLY A 193 28.37 13.42 6.90
N LYS A 194 27.63 12.65 7.71
CA LYS A 194 26.53 11.79 7.25
C LYS A 194 25.49 12.59 6.48
N GLN A 195 25.05 12.01 5.36
CA GLN A 195 24.04 12.58 4.48
C GLN A 195 22.69 11.89 4.67
N TYR A 196 21.64 12.69 4.65
CA TYR A 196 20.26 12.28 4.83
C TYR A 196 19.43 12.82 3.65
N PRO A 197 18.90 11.96 2.77
CA PRO A 197 18.05 12.40 1.67
C PRO A 197 16.88 13.28 2.13
N ARG A 198 16.72 14.46 1.53
CA ARG A 198 15.56 15.33 1.81
C ARG A 198 14.33 14.79 1.08
N THR A 199 13.66 13.83 1.69
CA THR A 199 12.38 13.30 1.20
C THR A 199 11.22 14.26 1.47
N ARG A 200 11.32 15.08 2.53
CA ARG A 200 10.44 16.20 2.87
C ARG A 200 11.23 17.31 3.54
N ARG A 201 10.73 18.54 3.49
CA ARG A 201 11.25 19.64 4.31
C ARG A 201 10.93 19.36 5.78
N TYR A 202 11.92 19.45 6.66
CA TYR A 202 11.62 19.50 8.09
C TYR A 202 10.97 20.84 8.45
N SER A 203 9.87 20.79 9.20
CA SER A 203 9.17 21.98 9.70
C SER A 203 9.94 22.68 10.84
N GLN A 204 10.82 21.94 11.50
CA GLN A 204 11.69 22.40 12.59
C GLN A 204 13.14 22.02 12.30
N ALA A 205 14.08 22.68 12.96
CA ALA A 205 15.47 22.27 12.93
C ALA A 205 15.61 20.85 13.52
N VAL A 206 16.42 20.02 12.88
CA VAL A 206 16.72 18.65 13.32
C VAL A 206 18.22 18.46 13.36
N SER A 207 18.70 17.69 14.33
CA SER A 207 20.12 17.37 14.45
C SER A 207 20.41 15.91 14.15
N CYS A 208 21.68 15.60 13.90
CA CYS A 208 22.16 14.25 13.63
C CYS A 208 22.00 13.31 14.84
N SER A 209 21.07 12.36 14.74
CA SER A 209 20.82 11.33 15.75
C SER A 209 21.92 10.26 15.90
N SER A 210 22.94 10.31 15.03
CA SER A 210 24.14 9.49 15.14
C SER A 210 25.23 10.14 15.99
N CYS A 211 25.31 11.46 16.00
CA CYS A 211 26.27 12.20 16.84
C CYS A 211 25.73 12.37 18.26
N ASP A 212 24.43 12.64 18.37
CA ASP A 212 23.76 12.84 19.65
C ASP A 212 22.32 12.34 19.54
N LYS A 213 21.84 11.58 20.53
CA LYS A 213 20.46 11.06 20.53
C LYS A 213 19.44 12.13 20.87
N VAL A 214 19.88 13.21 21.52
CA VAL A 214 19.05 14.38 21.85
C VAL A 214 19.29 15.48 20.82
N TYR A 215 18.32 16.37 20.62
CA TYR A 215 18.51 17.52 19.75
C TYR A 215 19.72 18.35 20.21
N ASN A 216 20.65 18.58 19.30
CA ASN A 216 21.87 19.33 19.57
C ASN A 216 22.15 20.31 18.43
N PRO A 217 22.10 21.63 18.66
CA PRO A 217 22.25 22.62 17.60
C PRO A 217 23.62 22.56 16.91
N ARG A 218 24.67 22.06 17.59
CA ARG A 218 26.00 21.86 16.99
C ARG A 218 26.00 20.84 15.85
N TYR A 219 25.05 19.91 15.87
CA TYR A 219 24.88 18.87 14.85
C TYR A 219 23.60 19.08 14.03
N CYS A 220 23.09 20.31 13.99
CA CYS A 220 21.94 20.68 13.17
C CYS A 220 22.24 20.37 11.70
N LEU A 221 21.30 19.68 11.05
CA LEU A 221 21.49 19.23 9.68
C LEU A 221 21.41 20.40 8.70
N ALA A 222 22.49 20.65 7.96
CA ALA A 222 22.58 21.68 6.94
C ALA A 222 22.11 21.16 5.59
N LEU A 223 21.39 21.98 4.81
CA LEU A 223 20.93 21.60 3.47
C LEU A 223 22.07 21.76 2.46
N VAL A 224 22.35 20.71 1.68
CA VAL A 224 23.36 20.70 0.61
C VAL A 224 22.69 20.23 -0.70
N SER A 225 23.00 20.89 -1.82
CA SER A 225 22.55 20.48 -3.16
C SER A 225 23.37 19.26 -3.62
N THR A 226 22.71 18.25 -4.21
CA THR A 226 23.42 17.09 -4.78
C THR A 226 24.05 17.39 -6.15
N ASN A 227 23.64 18.48 -6.79
CA ASN A 227 24.31 19.03 -7.96
C ASN A 227 25.32 20.05 -7.45
N GLY A 228 26.59 19.63 -7.35
CA GLY A 228 27.68 20.48 -6.90
C GLY A 228 27.90 21.64 -7.85
N THR A 229 27.55 22.84 -7.39
CA THR A 229 28.33 24.07 -7.38
C THR A 229 27.42 25.13 -6.77
N ASP A 230 27.65 25.46 -5.51
CA ASP A 230 27.62 26.84 -5.01
C ASP A 230 28.01 26.85 -3.53
N THR A 231 29.29 27.09 -3.32
CA THR A 231 29.80 27.85 -2.17
C THR A 231 29.27 29.28 -2.27
N ALA A 232 28.41 29.68 -1.34
CA ALA A 232 28.23 31.06 -0.85
C ALA A 232 27.10 31.07 0.18
N GLN A 233 27.14 31.77 1.32
CA GLN A 233 28.12 32.67 1.90
C GLN A 233 27.74 32.78 3.38
N SER A 234 28.74 32.70 4.26
CA SER A 234 28.64 33.23 5.61
C SER A 234 28.29 34.71 5.54
N SER A 235 27.32 35.15 6.34
CA SER A 235 27.12 36.57 6.64
C SER A 235 27.11 36.69 8.16
N THR A 236 28.23 37.26 8.65
CA THR A 236 28.43 38.08 9.85
C THR A 236 27.42 37.98 10.99
#